data_AF-M8E580-F1
#
_entry.id   AF-M8E580-F1
#
_cell.length_a   1.000
_cell.length_b   1.000
_cell.length_c   1.000
_cell.angle_alpha   90.00
_cell.angle_beta   90.00
_cell.angle_gamma   90.00
#
_symmetry.space_group_name_H-M   'P 1'
#
loop_
_entity.id
_entity.type
_entity.pdbx_description
1 polymer ?
#
loop_
_entity_poly.entity_id
_entity_poly.type
_entity_poly.pdbx_seq_one_letter_code
_entity_poly.pdbx_strand_id
1 'polypeptide(L)' 'MQDRLKYHLEKANLYNLLAKYYEHMNPEKHIHYYKKHFYHEQKVVQYYEGMKGRKESSYSGHRCYSC' A
#
# COMPACT_ATOMS: atom_id res chain seq x y z
N MET A 1 -6.16 -10.17 8.14
CA MET A 1 -6.15 -9.03 7.18
C MET A 1 -5.09 -7.99 7.52
N GLN A 2 -4.84 -7.69 8.80
CA GLN A 2 -3.74 -6.82 9.23
C GLN A 2 -2.35 -7.39 8.90
N ASP A 3 -2.18 -8.72 8.94
CA ASP A 3 -0.93 -9.40 8.55
C ASP A 3 -0.50 -9.13 7.11
N ARG A 4 -1.45 -8.99 6.17
CA ARG A 4 -1.13 -8.71 4.76
C ARG A 4 -0.66 -7.27 4.58
N LEU A 5 -1.30 -6.31 5.24
CA LEU A 5 -0.88 -4.91 5.19
C LEU A 5 0.54 -4.74 5.76
N LYS A 6 0.79 -5.34 6.93
CA LYS A 6 2.11 -5.34 7.57
C LYS A 6 3.16 -6.00 6.67
N TYR A 7 2.85 -7.16 6.10
CA TYR A 7 3.73 -7.86 5.16
C TYR A 7 4.11 -6.99 3.95
N HIS A 8 3.13 -6.32 3.32
CA HIS A 8 3.40 -5.47 2.17
C HIS A 8 4.21 -4.21 2.56
N LEU A 9 3.95 -3.63 3.74
CA LEU A 9 4.74 -2.52 4.28
C LEU A 9 6.20 -2.91 4.54
N GLU A 10 6.44 -4.03 5.22
CA GLU A 10 7.80 -4.52 5.51
C GLU A 10 8.57 -4.81 4.21
N LYS A 11 7.91 -5.43 3.22
CA LYS A 11 8.50 -5.66 1.89
C LYS A 11 8.78 -4.38 1.12
N ALA A 12 7.84 -3.43 1.12
CA ALA A 12 8.03 -2.13 0.46
C ALA A 12 9.26 -1.43 1.05
N ASN A 13 9.38 -1.39 2.38
CA ASN A 13 10.49 -0.71 3.05
C ASN A 13 11.85 -1.39 2.76
N LEU A 14 11.89 -2.72 2.76
CA LEU A 14 13.08 -3.48 2.39
C LEU A 14 13.53 -3.20 0.94
N TYR A 15 12.60 -3.21 -0.02
CA TYR A 15 12.94 -2.97 -1.42
C TYR A 15 13.35 -1.52 -1.69
N ASN A 16 12.79 -0.55 -0.96
CA ASN A 16 13.24 0.84 -1.01
C ASN A 16 14.70 0.97 -0.54
N LEU A 17 15.05 0.33 0.58
CA LEU A 17 16.42 0.33 1.10
C LEU A 17 17.40 -0.27 0.08
N LEU A 18 17.03 -1.40 -0.53
CA LEU A 18 17.84 -2.04 -1.56
C LEU A 18 17.95 -1.18 -2.83
N ALA A 19 16.87 -0.54 -3.26
CA ALA A 19 16.91 0.37 -4.42
C ALA A 19 17.87 1.53 -4.18
N LYS A 20 17.80 2.18 -3.00
CA LYS A 20 18.71 3.25 -2.61
C LYS A 20 20.16 2.79 -2.55
N TYR A 21 20.42 1.60 -2.00
CA TYR A 21 21.77 1.04 -1.96
C TYR A 21 22.40 0.90 -3.35
N TYR A 22 21.59 0.54 -4.36
CA TYR A 22 22.05 0.37 -5.73
C TYR A 22 21.95 1.64 -6.60
N GLU A 23 21.43 2.76 -6.09
CA GLU A 23 21.10 3.97 -6.86
C GLU A 23 22.27 4.50 -7.68
N HIS A 24 23.48 4.53 -7.11
CA HIS A 24 24.68 5.00 -7.79
C HIS A 24 25.64 3.88 -8.21
N MET A 25 25.42 2.66 -7.71
CA MET A 25 26.33 1.53 -7.96
C MET A 25 25.91 0.68 -9.14
N ASN A 26 24.60 0.49 -9.33
CA ASN A 26 24.11 -0.37 -10.40
C ASN A 26 22.66 0.01 -10.80
N PRO A 27 22.48 0.77 -11.90
CA PRO A 27 21.18 1.30 -12.28
C PRO A 27 20.16 0.19 -12.62
N GLU A 28 20.62 -0.93 -13.17
CA GLU A 28 19.74 -2.08 -13.48
C GLU A 28 19.16 -2.70 -12.19
N LYS A 29 19.99 -2.84 -11.16
CA LYS A 29 19.54 -3.32 -9.85
C LYS A 29 18.65 -2.29 -9.15
N HIS A 30 18.98 -1.01 -9.23
CA HIS A 30 18.13 0.06 -8.71
C HIS A 30 16.72 -0.02 -9.30
N ILE A 31 16.60 -0.08 -10.64
CA ILE A 31 15.31 -0.20 -11.34
C ILE A 31 14.58 -1.49 -10.93
N HIS A 32 15.29 -2.61 -10.82
CA HIS A 32 14.69 -3.89 -10.41
C HIS A 32 14.08 -3.84 -9.01
N TYR A 33 14.82 -3.33 -8.02
CA TYR A 33 14.32 -3.21 -6.66
C TYR A 33 13.26 -2.10 -6.53
N TYR A 34 13.38 -1.03 -7.30
CA TYR A 34 12.38 0.03 -7.35
C TYR A 34 11.03 -0.49 -7.90
N LYS A 35 11.03 -1.28 -8.97
CA LYS A 35 9.80 -1.92 -9.49
C LYS A 35 9.12 -2.79 -8.44
N LYS A 36 9.90 -3.53 -7.64
CA LYS A 36 9.37 -4.35 -6.53
C LYS A 36 8.82 -3.49 -5.41
N HIS A 37 9.53 -2.43 -5.02
CA HIS A 37 9.06 -1.46 -4.04
C HIS A 37 7.68 -0.90 -4.43
N PHE A 38 7.58 -0.40 -5.66
CA PHE A 38 6.36 0.18 -6.21
C PHE A 38 5.17 -0.80 -6.21
N TYR A 39 5.41 -2.07 -6.57
CA TYR A 39 4.37 -3.11 -6.50
C TYR A 39 3.81 -3.29 -5.07
N HIS A 40 4.70 -3.33 -4.08
CA HIS A 40 4.27 -3.48 -2.69
C HIS A 40 3.59 -2.22 -2.16
N GLU A 41 4.02 -1.01 -2.54
CA GLU A 41 3.34 0.23 -2.21
C GLU A 41 1.91 0.28 -2.76
N GLN A 42 1.71 -0.08 -4.04
CA GLN A 42 0.37 -0.16 -4.62
C GLN A 42 -0.53 -1.12 -3.86
N LYS A 43 0.01 -2.27 -3.41
CA LYS A 43 -0.75 -3.21 -2.58
C LYS A 43 -1.09 -2.60 -1.22
N VAL A 44 -0.15 -1.91 -0.56
CA VAL A 44 -0.42 -1.20 0.70
C VAL A 44 -1.57 -0.21 0.54
N VAL A 45 -1.53 0.63 -0.51
CA VAL A 45 -2.60 1.59 -0.80
C VAL A 45 -3.94 0.87 -1.03
N GLN A 46 -3.95 -0.16 -1.88
CA GLN A 46 -5.16 -0.96 -2.15
C GLN A 46 -5.78 -1.56 -0.89
N TYR A 47 -4.95 -2.13 0.01
CA TYR A 47 -5.45 -2.69 1.27
C TYR A 47 -5.93 -1.61 2.23
N TYR A 48 -5.22 -0.48 2.32
CA TYR A 48 -5.57 0.62 3.22
C TYR A 48 -6.88 1.30 2.79
N GLU A 49 -7.04 1.59 1.50
CA GLU A 49 -8.27 2.17 0.95
C GLU A 49 -9.43 1.18 1.00
N GLY A 50 -9.20 -0.10 0.67
CA GLY A 50 -10.21 -1.16 0.81
C GLY A 50 -10.67 -1.39 2.25
N MET A 51 -9.82 -1.11 3.24
CA MET A 51 -10.20 -1.09 4.67
C MET A 51 -10.99 0.18 5.03
N LYS A 52 -10.66 1.33 4.44
CA LYS A 52 -11.33 2.61 4.70
C LYS A 52 -12.78 2.60 4.17
N GLY A 53 -12.99 2.11 2.94
CA GLY A 53 -14.33 1.99 2.34
C GLY A 53 -15.28 1.01 3.03
N ARG A 54 -14.76 0.11 3.89
CA ARG A 54 -15.60 -0.78 4.72
C ARG A 54 -16.06 -0.18 6.05
N LYS A 55 -15.39 0.88 6.53
CA LYS A 55 -15.77 1.54 7.79
C LYS A 55 -16.89 2.57 7.60
N GLU A 56 -17.19 2.99 6.37
CA GLU A 56 -18.27 3.93 6.06
C GLU A 56 -19.66 3.27 5.91
N SER A 57 -19.80 1.95 6.03
CA SER A 57 -21.12 1.27 5.97
C SER A 57 -21.70 0.86 7.33
N SER A 58 -21.20 1.38 8.45
CA SER A 58 -21.70 1.00 9.79
C SER A 58 -22.15 2.15 10.69
N TYR A 59 -22.31 3.37 10.17
CA TYR A 59 -23.01 4.43 10.91
C TYR A 59 -24.14 5.06 10.08
N SER A 60 -25.34 4.93 10.65
CA SER A 60 -26.59 5.64 10.39
C SER A 60 -27.42 5.20 9.18
N GLY A 61 -28.28 4.20 9.44
CA GLY A 61 -29.68 4.43 9.13
C GLY A 61 -30.22 5.52 10.06
N HIS A 62 -30.68 6.64 9.48
CA HIS A 62 -31.86 7.37 9.95
C HIS A 62 -32.56 7.96 8.72
N ARG A 63 -33.88 7.84 8.81
CA ARG A 63 -34.94 7.97 7.80
C ARG A 63 -35.27 9.46 7.55
N CYS A 64 -36.06 9.70 6.47
CA CYS A 64 -37.06 10.78 6.31
C CYS A 64 -36.59 12.15 5.77
N TYR A 65 -37.29 12.90 4.88
CA TYR A 65 -38.53 12.76 4.08
C TYR A 65 -38.36 13.59 2.78
N SER A 66 -39.21 13.32 1.78
CA SER A 66 -39.41 14.10 0.55
C SER A 66 -39.47 15.62 0.74
N CYS A 67 -38.93 16.36 -0.24
CA CYS A 67 -39.55 17.48 -0.93
C CYS A 67 -38.83 17.67 -2.27
#